data_AF-A0A3Q0HG23-F1
#
_entry.id   AF-A0A3Q0HG23-F1
#
_cell.length_a   1.000
_cell.length_b   1.000
_cell.length_c   1.000
_cell.angle_alpha   90.00
_cell.angle_beta   90.00
_cell.angle_gamma   90.00
#
_symmetry.space_group_name_H-M   'P 1'
#
loop_
_entity.id
_entity.type
_entity.pdbx_description
1 polymer ?
#
loop_
_entity_poly.entity_id
_entity_poly.type
_entity_poly.pdbx_seq_one_letter_code
_entity_poly.pdbx_strand_id
1 'polypeptide(L)'
;MTSVPVGYGNHGSMLHGWERHEWTMWPNFCRFHVFCMMLAVLAVVVLIHNVHQLEHLDHSTVSGLNWITEPGDRQSSSRTTKIASKTYCGYEHQILSKRERAEEESLLAAIQWPKPPEDKIPFVRSTDPAHSDFVILNHHARFKVGDQLEVLVRMKDFQGKPKKYGGDYLQARIHSPVLKAGATGRVVDYQNGFYKVFFILLWPGEVKVSVSLVHPSEGIQVLQRLREEKPDRVYFKSLFRSGRNSETTVCNVCLPGDLPVCNFTDLYTGEPWFCYKPRKLPCASRISHAKGGYQKGLLTAAENLFFQNDVNIKMPVFSSGPDSVTVKPLRFT
;
A
#
# COMPACT_ATOMS: atom_id res chain seq x y z
N MET A 1 -50.25 64.08 -32.50
CA MET A 1 -50.76 62.77 -32.04
C MET A 1 -50.15 61.71 -32.93
N THR A 2 -49.05 61.15 -32.48
CA THR A 2 -48.23 60.21 -33.24
C THR A 2 -47.80 59.12 -32.26
N SER A 3 -48.16 57.88 -32.55
CA SER A 3 -47.58 56.70 -31.90
C SER A 3 -47.49 55.59 -32.94
N VAL A 4 -46.24 55.30 -33.29
CA VAL A 4 -45.74 54.31 -34.26
C VAL A 4 -45.17 53.12 -33.47
N PRO A 5 -45.13 51.91 -34.06
CA PRO A 5 -45.10 50.65 -33.33
C PRO A 5 -43.71 49.96 -33.32
N VAL A 6 -43.75 48.73 -32.81
CA VAL A 6 -42.71 47.70 -32.65
C VAL A 6 -42.06 47.25 -33.98
N GLY A 7 -40.74 46.99 -33.96
CA GLY A 7 -40.17 45.75 -34.52
C GLY A 7 -39.10 45.82 -35.65
N TYR A 8 -37.92 45.28 -35.32
CA TYR A 8 -36.92 44.54 -36.14
C TYR A 8 -35.99 45.24 -37.17
N GLY A 9 -34.68 44.95 -37.06
CA GLY A 9 -33.80 44.59 -38.20
C GLY A 9 -32.56 45.46 -38.51
N ASN A 10 -31.36 44.91 -38.25
CA ASN A 10 -30.03 45.02 -38.90
C ASN A 10 -29.55 46.26 -39.70
N HIS A 11 -28.32 46.73 -39.41
CA HIS A 11 -27.16 46.92 -40.34
C HIS A 11 -25.90 47.40 -39.56
N GLY A 12 -24.70 46.79 -39.73
CA GLY A 12 -23.50 47.32 -40.43
C GLY A 12 -22.81 48.51 -39.69
N SER A 13 -21.50 48.67 -39.49
CA SER A 13 -20.26 48.11 -40.07
C SER A 13 -19.00 48.71 -39.38
N MET A 14 -17.99 47.87 -39.12
CA MET A 14 -16.51 48.03 -39.30
C MET A 14 -15.68 49.30 -38.91
N LEU A 15 -14.67 49.03 -38.05
CA LEU A 15 -13.19 49.30 -38.12
C LEU A 15 -12.52 50.56 -37.47
N HIS A 16 -11.63 50.22 -36.51
CA HIS A 16 -10.25 50.68 -36.19
C HIS A 16 -9.89 52.09 -35.68
N GLY A 17 -9.12 52.13 -34.57
CA GLY A 17 -7.81 52.83 -34.52
C GLY A 17 -7.42 53.65 -33.26
N TRP A 18 -6.62 53.04 -32.37
CA TRP A 18 -5.44 53.54 -31.60
C TRP A 18 -5.54 54.77 -30.64
N GLU A 19 -5.31 54.57 -29.32
CA GLU A 19 -4.07 54.87 -28.50
C GLU A 19 -3.93 56.35 -28.08
N ARG A 20 -3.42 56.79 -26.91
CA ARG A 20 -2.97 56.28 -25.58
C ARG A 20 -2.58 57.57 -24.80
N HIS A 21 -2.80 57.67 -23.49
CA HIS A 21 -1.89 58.43 -22.60
C HIS A 21 -2.00 57.94 -21.14
N GLU A 22 -0.83 57.66 -20.57
CA GLU A 22 -0.55 56.97 -19.31
C GLU A 22 -0.67 57.88 -18.07
N TRP A 23 -0.96 57.27 -16.92
CA TRP A 23 -0.34 57.70 -15.65
C TRP A 23 0.21 56.49 -14.89
N THR A 24 1.47 56.66 -14.51
CA THR A 24 2.43 55.85 -13.80
C THR A 24 2.00 55.37 -12.40
N MET A 25 2.01 54.06 -12.18
CA MET A 25 2.26 53.45 -10.85
C MET A 25 2.98 52.09 -11.02
N TRP A 26 4.14 51.98 -10.35
CA TRP A 26 4.83 50.76 -9.87
C TRP A 26 6.12 50.26 -10.57
N PRO A 27 7.28 50.86 -10.20
CA PRO A 27 8.59 50.23 -10.37
C PRO A 27 8.87 49.07 -9.38
N ASN A 28 8.13 48.97 -8.27
CA ASN A 28 8.39 48.00 -7.19
C ASN A 28 7.71 46.64 -7.40
N PHE A 29 6.59 46.59 -8.12
CA PHE A 29 5.85 45.35 -8.38
C PHE A 29 6.60 44.42 -9.36
N CYS A 30 7.22 45.00 -10.40
CA CYS A 30 8.10 44.27 -11.31
C CYS A 30 9.34 43.71 -10.61
N ARG A 31 9.97 44.47 -9.70
CA ARG A 31 11.16 43.98 -8.96
C ARG A 31 10.85 42.82 -8.03
N PHE A 32 9.70 42.84 -7.36
CA PHE A 32 9.27 41.74 -6.50
C PHE A 32 8.90 40.48 -7.30
N HIS A 33 8.21 40.64 -8.43
CA HIS A 33 7.94 39.52 -9.34
C HIS A 33 9.22 38.89 -9.90
N VAL A 34 10.19 39.70 -10.31
CA VAL A 34 11.50 39.21 -10.79
C VAL A 34 12.25 38.48 -9.67
N PHE A 35 12.25 39.00 -8.44
CA PHE A 35 12.87 38.33 -7.30
C PHE A 35 12.21 36.98 -6.96
N CYS A 36 10.88 36.91 -6.95
CA CYS A 36 10.15 35.66 -6.74
C CYS A 36 10.41 34.64 -7.86
N MET A 37 10.51 35.08 -9.11
CA MET A 37 10.86 34.20 -10.24
C MET A 37 12.28 33.66 -10.09
N MET A 38 13.25 34.48 -9.65
CA MET A 38 14.62 34.03 -9.40
C MET A 38 14.69 33.00 -8.28
N LEU A 39 13.94 33.19 -7.19
CA LEU A 39 13.84 32.21 -6.10
C LEU A 39 13.18 30.89 -6.53
N ALA A 40 12.12 30.97 -7.36
CA ALA A 40 11.47 29.78 -7.92
C ALA A 40 12.42 29.00 -8.83
N VAL A 41 13.19 29.70 -9.69
CA VAL A 41 14.21 29.07 -10.53
C VAL A 41 15.31 28.43 -9.68
N LEU A 42 15.78 29.11 -8.62
CA LEU A 42 16.77 28.55 -7.68
C LEU A 42 16.24 27.28 -6.98
N ALA A 43 14.98 27.29 -6.53
CA ALA A 43 14.35 26.13 -5.93
C ALA A 43 14.22 24.97 -6.93
N VAL A 44 13.87 25.26 -8.18
CA VAL A 44 13.82 24.27 -9.27
C VAL A 44 15.21 23.74 -9.59
N VAL A 45 16.25 24.59 -9.64
CA VAL A 45 17.64 24.16 -9.86
C VAL A 45 18.13 23.29 -8.70
N VAL A 46 17.82 23.64 -7.46
CA VAL A 46 18.14 22.81 -6.28
C VAL A 46 17.38 21.48 -6.33
N LEU A 47 16.11 21.49 -6.73
CA LEU A 47 15.32 20.27 -6.96
C LEU A 47 15.93 19.41 -8.07
N ILE A 48 16.25 19.98 -9.22
CA ILE A 48 16.89 19.28 -10.34
C ILE A 48 18.27 18.76 -9.92
N HIS A 49 19.05 19.54 -9.18
CA HIS A 49 20.35 19.10 -8.68
C HIS A 49 20.19 17.95 -7.68
N ASN A 50 19.24 18.03 -6.75
CA ASN A 50 18.96 16.94 -5.81
C ASN A 50 18.42 15.69 -6.51
N VAL A 51 17.56 15.84 -7.52
CA VAL A 51 17.06 14.73 -8.35
C VAL A 51 18.20 14.12 -9.16
N HIS A 52 19.05 14.93 -9.80
CA HIS A 52 20.19 14.46 -10.56
C HIS A 52 21.28 13.85 -9.66
N GLN A 53 21.44 14.28 -8.41
CA GLN A 53 22.29 13.59 -7.43
C GLN A 53 21.71 12.22 -7.05
N LEU A 54 20.38 12.12 -6.89
CA LEU A 54 19.69 10.83 -6.72
C LEU A 54 19.86 9.93 -7.95
N GLU A 55 19.75 10.49 -9.15
CA GLU A 55 19.86 9.77 -10.43
C GLU A 55 21.31 9.39 -10.76
N HIS A 56 22.30 10.19 -10.36
CA HIS A 56 23.72 9.86 -10.49
C HIS A 56 24.16 8.78 -9.48
N LEU A 57 23.56 8.76 -8.29
CA LEU A 57 23.61 7.60 -7.39
C LEU A 57 22.98 6.37 -8.04
N ASP A 58 21.93 6.53 -8.85
CA ASP A 58 21.27 5.43 -9.58
C ASP A 58 22.10 4.96 -10.82
N HIS A 59 22.73 5.87 -11.57
CA HIS A 59 23.54 5.53 -12.74
C HIS A 59 24.89 4.92 -12.38
N SER A 60 25.53 5.40 -11.30
CA SER A 60 26.70 4.73 -10.73
C SER A 60 26.37 3.36 -10.13
N THR A 61 25.10 3.09 -9.81
CA THR A 61 24.61 1.78 -9.36
C THR A 61 24.20 0.83 -10.50
N VAL A 62 23.86 1.31 -11.70
CA VAL A 62 23.64 0.45 -12.89
C VAL A 62 24.95 -0.14 -13.41
N SER A 63 26.03 0.64 -13.48
CA SER A 63 27.35 0.11 -13.89
C SER A 63 27.90 -0.93 -12.90
N GLY A 64 27.50 -0.84 -11.62
CA GLY A 64 27.79 -1.84 -10.59
C GLY A 64 26.84 -3.03 -10.55
N LEU A 65 25.83 -3.11 -11.42
CA LEU A 65 24.89 -4.23 -11.50
C LEU A 65 25.12 -5.10 -12.75
N ASN A 66 25.72 -4.53 -13.80
CA ASN A 66 26.03 -5.23 -15.06
C ASN A 66 27.04 -6.38 -14.91
N TRP A 67 27.73 -6.52 -13.78
CA TRP A 67 28.61 -7.67 -13.51
C TRP A 67 27.89 -8.86 -12.85
N ILE A 68 26.61 -8.71 -12.48
CA ILE A 68 25.81 -9.79 -11.83
C ILE A 68 24.92 -10.52 -12.84
N THR A 69 24.97 -10.16 -14.13
CA THR A 69 24.17 -10.82 -15.18
C THR A 69 25.03 -11.20 -16.37
N GLU A 70 25.63 -12.39 -16.33
CA GLU A 70 26.02 -13.13 -17.55
C GLU A 70 24.82 -14.00 -17.99
N PRO A 71 24.47 -14.05 -19.29
CA PRO A 71 23.29 -14.75 -19.78
C PRO A 71 23.60 -16.23 -20.04
N GLY A 72 23.19 -17.10 -19.12
CA GLY A 72 23.20 -18.55 -19.35
C GLY A 72 21.89 -19.01 -19.99
N ASP A 73 21.87 -19.17 -21.32
CA ASP A 73 20.74 -19.78 -22.03
C ASP A 73 21.11 -21.17 -22.58
N ARG A 74 20.20 -22.13 -22.33
CA ARG A 74 19.96 -23.43 -23.03
C ARG A 74 20.83 -24.68 -22.74
N GLN A 75 20.21 -25.58 -21.96
CA GLN A 75 19.58 -26.86 -22.40
C GLN A 75 20.05 -28.17 -21.71
N SER A 76 19.05 -28.84 -21.12
CA SER A 76 18.88 -30.30 -20.90
C SER A 76 19.74 -31.07 -19.89
N SER A 77 19.01 -31.71 -18.97
CA SER A 77 19.28 -33.01 -18.33
C SER A 77 20.53 -33.15 -17.43
N SER A 78 20.31 -33.14 -16.11
CA SER A 78 20.52 -34.32 -15.25
C SER A 78 20.59 -33.91 -13.76
N ARG A 79 20.05 -34.78 -12.91
CA ARG A 79 20.19 -34.89 -11.44
C ARG A 79 20.96 -33.75 -10.75
N THR A 80 20.26 -32.89 -10.03
CA THR A 80 20.88 -31.95 -9.10
C THR A 80 20.73 -32.46 -7.68
N THR A 81 21.79 -33.07 -7.17
CA THR A 81 22.10 -33.15 -5.74
C THR A 81 22.00 -31.73 -5.17
N LYS A 82 21.07 -31.50 -4.23
CA LYS A 82 20.92 -30.21 -3.55
C LYS A 82 22.20 -29.91 -2.75
N ILE A 83 23.13 -29.17 -3.35
CA ILE A 83 24.18 -28.47 -2.60
C ILE A 83 23.45 -27.37 -1.84
N ALA A 84 23.31 -27.52 -0.53
CA ALA A 84 22.71 -26.52 0.33
C ALA A 84 23.53 -25.23 0.20
N SER A 85 22.95 -24.19 -0.42
CA SER A 85 23.61 -22.89 -0.50
C SER A 85 23.76 -22.37 0.93
N LYS A 86 25.01 -22.12 1.35
CA LYS A 86 25.30 -21.54 2.66
C LYS A 86 24.57 -20.20 2.79
N THR A 87 23.76 -20.06 3.83
CA THR A 87 22.98 -18.85 4.10
C THR A 87 23.40 -18.34 5.46
N TYR A 88 23.80 -17.08 5.56
CA TYR A 88 24.06 -16.46 6.85
C TYR A 88 22.74 -16.05 7.47
N CYS A 89 22.09 -16.97 8.19
CA CYS A 89 20.86 -16.75 8.94
C CYS A 89 21.09 -16.96 10.43
N GLY A 90 20.96 -15.89 11.21
CA GLY A 90 21.24 -15.94 12.66
C GLY A 90 20.14 -16.62 13.48
N TYR A 91 18.91 -16.66 12.99
CA TYR A 91 17.77 -17.24 13.71
C TYR A 91 17.69 -18.77 13.63
N GLU A 92 18.28 -19.41 12.61
CA GLU A 92 18.24 -20.88 12.45
C GLU A 92 18.93 -21.63 13.60
N HIS A 93 19.76 -20.93 14.39
CA HIS A 93 20.51 -21.47 15.51
C HIS A 93 20.01 -20.95 16.88
N GLN A 94 18.90 -20.20 16.93
CA GLN A 94 18.35 -19.74 18.20
C GLN A 94 17.62 -20.89 18.92
N ILE A 95 18.08 -21.18 20.14
CA ILE A 95 17.43 -22.16 21.03
C ILE A 95 16.44 -21.40 21.90
N LEU A 96 15.16 -21.46 21.54
CA LEU A 96 14.09 -20.86 22.33
C LEU A 96 13.90 -21.61 23.67
N SER A 97 13.76 -20.86 24.75
CA SER A 97 13.29 -21.40 26.03
C SER A 97 11.87 -21.96 25.90
N LYS A 98 11.44 -22.76 26.89
CA LYS A 98 10.07 -23.30 26.92
C LYS A 98 9.01 -22.20 26.88
N ARG A 99 9.27 -21.06 27.52
CA ARG A 99 8.35 -19.92 27.56
C ARG A 99 8.27 -19.24 26.20
N GLU A 100 9.42 -18.96 25.58
CA GLU A 100 9.49 -18.31 24.26
C GLU A 100 8.84 -19.18 23.18
N ARG A 101 9.02 -20.51 23.24
CA ARG A 101 8.36 -21.43 22.32
C ARG A 101 6.82 -21.39 22.45
N ALA A 102 6.31 -21.38 23.68
CA ALA A 102 4.87 -21.28 23.91
C ALA A 102 4.31 -19.94 23.41
N GLU A 103 5.07 -18.86 23.58
CA GLU A 103 4.72 -17.55 23.04
C GLU A 103 4.77 -17.53 21.50
N GLU A 104 5.81 -18.09 20.89
CA GLU A 104 5.92 -18.24 19.44
C GLU A 104 4.74 -19.05 18.87
N GLU A 105 4.43 -20.21 19.44
CA GLU A 105 3.28 -21.03 19.02
C GLU A 105 1.96 -20.24 19.13
N SER A 106 1.77 -19.49 20.21
CA SER A 106 0.59 -18.63 20.39
C SER A 106 0.53 -17.50 19.36
N LEU A 107 1.66 -16.85 19.05
CA LEU A 107 1.72 -15.76 18.08
C LEU A 107 1.49 -16.29 16.66
N LEU A 108 2.11 -17.41 16.31
CA LEU A 108 1.91 -18.08 15.02
C LEU A 108 0.45 -18.50 14.83
N ALA A 109 -0.19 -19.03 15.88
CA ALA A 109 -1.62 -19.34 15.86
C ALA A 109 -2.48 -18.08 15.68
N ALA A 110 -2.14 -16.98 16.35
CA ALA A 110 -2.89 -15.73 16.27
C ALA A 110 -2.82 -15.03 14.89
N ILE A 111 -1.77 -15.27 14.11
CA ILE A 111 -1.61 -14.70 12.76
C ILE A 111 -2.09 -15.65 11.65
N GLN A 112 -2.62 -16.82 11.98
CA GLN A 112 -3.20 -17.72 10.98
C GLN A 112 -4.39 -17.04 10.31
N TRP A 113 -4.44 -17.13 8.98
CA TRP A 113 -5.50 -16.56 8.18
C TRP A 113 -6.10 -17.63 7.27
N PRO A 114 -7.44 -17.65 7.07
CA PRO A 114 -8.08 -18.64 6.20
C PRO A 114 -7.52 -18.58 4.79
N LYS A 115 -7.15 -19.74 4.24
CA LYS A 115 -6.65 -19.88 2.87
C LYS A 115 -7.77 -20.34 1.94
N PRO A 116 -7.76 -19.91 0.66
CA PRO A 116 -8.60 -20.51 -0.37
C PRO A 116 -8.41 -22.03 -0.46
N PRO A 117 -9.42 -22.78 -0.95
CA PRO A 117 -9.39 -24.25 -1.01
C PRO A 117 -8.39 -24.80 -2.03
N GLU A 118 -7.99 -24.01 -3.02
CA GLU A 118 -7.00 -24.37 -4.03
C GLU A 118 -5.83 -23.36 -3.96
N ASP A 119 -4.61 -23.82 -4.23
CA ASP A 119 -3.41 -22.96 -4.24
C ASP A 119 -3.38 -21.97 -5.42
N LYS A 120 -4.15 -22.27 -6.48
CA LYS A 120 -4.18 -21.48 -7.72
C LYS A 120 -5.61 -21.23 -8.17
N ILE A 121 -6.20 -20.17 -7.64
CA ILE A 121 -7.50 -19.67 -8.10
C ILE A 121 -7.28 -18.74 -9.29
N PRO A 122 -7.92 -18.96 -10.45
CA PRO A 122 -7.88 -17.99 -11.55
C PRO A 122 -8.51 -16.65 -11.15
N PHE A 123 -7.98 -15.53 -11.65
CA PHE A 123 -8.50 -14.19 -11.36
C PHE A 123 -10.02 -14.06 -11.52
N VAL A 124 -10.59 -14.64 -12.58
CA VAL A 124 -12.03 -14.57 -12.86
C VAL A 124 -12.89 -15.27 -11.79
N ARG A 125 -12.31 -16.18 -11.01
CA ARG A 125 -12.95 -16.86 -9.86
C ARG A 125 -12.59 -16.24 -8.51
N SER A 126 -11.86 -15.12 -8.51
CA SER A 126 -11.49 -14.39 -7.29
C SER A 126 -12.55 -13.38 -6.88
N THR A 127 -12.49 -12.93 -5.63
CA THR A 127 -13.46 -11.98 -5.06
C THR A 127 -13.56 -10.70 -5.87
N ASP A 128 -14.78 -10.35 -6.26
CA ASP A 128 -15.10 -9.11 -6.94
C ASP A 128 -15.99 -8.22 -6.06
N PRO A 129 -15.49 -7.06 -5.61
CA PRO A 129 -16.28 -6.12 -4.81
C PRO A 129 -17.46 -5.52 -5.58
N ALA A 130 -17.41 -5.41 -6.91
CA ALA A 130 -18.47 -4.80 -7.72
C ALA A 130 -19.72 -5.67 -7.84
N HIS A 131 -19.56 -7.00 -7.90
CA HIS A 131 -20.68 -7.95 -7.86
C HIS A 131 -21.12 -8.32 -6.44
N SER A 132 -20.27 -8.05 -5.46
CA SER A 132 -20.54 -8.28 -4.04
C SER A 132 -21.45 -7.19 -3.47
N ASP A 133 -22.13 -7.50 -2.38
CA ASP A 133 -23.06 -6.57 -1.77
C ASP A 133 -23.21 -6.80 -0.26
N PHE A 134 -23.74 -5.81 0.45
CA PHE A 134 -24.13 -5.96 1.85
C PHE A 134 -25.57 -5.51 2.12
N VAL A 135 -26.15 -6.01 3.21
CA VAL A 135 -27.47 -5.58 3.72
C VAL A 135 -27.44 -5.36 5.23
N ILE A 136 -28.12 -4.32 5.67
CA ILE A 136 -28.39 -4.10 7.09
C ILE A 136 -29.55 -5.02 7.52
N LEU A 137 -29.29 -5.88 8.50
CA LEU A 137 -30.31 -6.76 9.07
C LEU A 137 -31.23 -5.95 9.98
N ASN A 138 -32.53 -6.23 9.92
CA ASN A 138 -33.55 -5.54 10.71
C ASN A 138 -33.51 -4.01 10.59
N HIS A 139 -33.23 -3.47 9.39
CA HIS A 139 -33.07 -2.03 9.16
C HIS A 139 -34.29 -1.16 9.56
N HIS A 140 -35.49 -1.73 9.63
CA HIS A 140 -36.71 -1.06 10.14
C HIS A 140 -36.82 -1.02 11.68
N ALA A 141 -35.89 -1.66 12.39
CA ALA A 141 -35.89 -1.66 13.84
C ALA A 141 -35.66 -0.25 14.40
N ARG A 142 -36.22 0.00 15.58
CA ARG A 142 -36.08 1.26 16.29
C ARG A 142 -34.83 1.22 17.17
N PHE A 143 -33.68 1.47 16.57
CA PHE A 143 -32.39 1.46 17.28
C PHE A 143 -32.28 2.61 18.29
N LYS A 144 -31.56 2.35 19.38
CA LYS A 144 -31.10 3.30 20.39
C LYS A 144 -29.58 3.25 20.51
N VAL A 145 -29.00 4.30 21.08
CA VAL A 145 -27.57 4.29 21.46
C VAL A 145 -27.29 3.10 22.39
N GLY A 146 -26.23 2.35 22.11
CA GLY A 146 -25.86 1.12 22.80
C GLY A 146 -26.37 -0.16 22.12
N ASP A 147 -27.35 -0.07 21.21
CA ASP A 147 -27.84 -1.24 20.48
C ASP A 147 -26.78 -1.78 19.52
N GLN A 148 -26.86 -3.09 19.26
CA GLN A 148 -26.02 -3.76 18.28
C GLN A 148 -26.70 -3.75 16.89
N LEU A 149 -26.01 -3.21 15.90
CA LEU A 149 -26.39 -3.29 14.49
C LEU A 149 -25.68 -4.48 13.83
N GLU A 150 -26.42 -5.24 13.03
CA GLU A 150 -25.89 -6.38 12.29
C GLU A 150 -25.97 -6.14 10.79
N VAL A 151 -24.91 -6.49 10.08
CA VAL A 151 -24.81 -6.35 8.62
C VAL A 151 -24.35 -7.68 8.04
N LEU A 152 -25.04 -8.16 7.01
CA LEU A 152 -24.66 -9.34 6.26
C LEU A 152 -23.98 -8.90 4.96
N VAL A 153 -22.76 -9.38 4.73
CA VAL A 153 -22.00 -9.16 3.49
C VAL A 153 -21.97 -10.46 2.70
N ARG A 154 -22.20 -10.35 1.39
CA ARG A 154 -22.23 -11.46 0.43
C ARG A 154 -21.15 -11.23 -0.61
N MET A 155 -20.13 -12.07 -0.58
CA MET A 155 -19.04 -11.98 -1.53
C MET A 155 -19.32 -12.85 -2.77
N LYS A 156 -19.05 -12.28 -3.93
CA LYS A 156 -19.16 -12.94 -5.24
C LYS A 156 -17.84 -12.86 -5.98
N ASP A 157 -17.65 -13.73 -6.95
CA ASP A 157 -16.52 -13.68 -7.86
C ASP A 157 -16.78 -12.75 -9.07
N PHE A 158 -15.77 -12.55 -9.93
CA PHE A 158 -15.90 -11.77 -11.17
C PHE A 158 -16.87 -12.36 -12.18
N GLN A 159 -17.34 -13.60 -12.00
CA GLN A 159 -18.43 -14.19 -12.80
C GLN A 159 -19.81 -13.92 -12.18
N GLY A 160 -19.88 -13.16 -11.08
CA GLY A 160 -21.09 -12.90 -10.33
C GLY A 160 -21.59 -14.10 -9.53
N LYS A 161 -20.80 -15.16 -9.38
CA LYS A 161 -21.19 -16.37 -8.62
C LYS A 161 -20.89 -16.18 -7.14
N PRO A 162 -21.77 -16.63 -6.23
CA PRO A 162 -21.48 -16.62 -4.80
C PRO A 162 -20.19 -17.38 -4.48
N LYS A 163 -19.34 -16.79 -3.64
CA LYS A 163 -18.15 -17.48 -3.14
C LYS A 163 -18.53 -18.65 -2.23
N LYS A 164 -17.64 -19.64 -2.15
CA LYS A 164 -17.82 -20.86 -1.34
C LYS A 164 -16.81 -20.97 -0.19
N TYR A 165 -16.00 -19.93 -0.01
CA TYR A 165 -14.95 -19.85 1.01
C TYR A 165 -14.78 -18.38 1.41
N GLY A 166 -14.12 -18.16 2.55
CA GLY A 166 -13.86 -16.85 3.11
C GLY A 166 -12.42 -16.39 2.90
N GLY A 167 -11.87 -15.71 3.91
CA GLY A 167 -10.50 -15.22 3.94
C GLY A 167 -10.30 -13.85 3.30
N ASP A 168 -11.35 -13.16 2.86
CA ASP A 168 -11.26 -11.80 2.37
C ASP A 168 -10.97 -10.84 3.53
N TYR A 169 -10.08 -9.88 3.32
CA TYR A 169 -9.87 -8.84 4.32
C TYR A 169 -10.85 -7.70 4.09
N LEU A 170 -11.95 -7.73 4.83
CA LEU A 170 -12.97 -6.69 4.85
C LEU A 170 -12.71 -5.70 5.99
N GLN A 171 -12.84 -4.41 5.70
CA GLN A 171 -12.98 -3.37 6.70
C GLN A 171 -14.39 -2.80 6.63
N ALA A 172 -15.01 -2.66 7.79
CA ALA A 172 -16.35 -2.14 7.89
C ALA A 172 -16.39 -1.04 8.97
N ARG A 173 -17.16 0.01 8.70
CA ARG A 173 -17.32 1.14 9.60
C ARG A 173 -18.75 1.65 9.60
N ILE A 174 -19.16 2.20 10.74
CA ILE A 174 -20.27 3.15 10.82
C ILE A 174 -19.71 4.56 10.89
N HIS A 175 -20.41 5.53 10.31
CA HIS A 175 -20.00 6.93 10.36
C HIS A 175 -21.19 7.89 10.25
N SER A 176 -21.00 9.10 10.75
CA SER A 176 -21.92 10.22 10.57
C SER A 176 -21.13 11.45 10.10
N PRO A 177 -21.29 11.88 8.83
CA PRO A 177 -20.59 13.06 8.31
C PRO A 177 -20.90 14.34 9.11
N VAL A 178 -22.16 14.48 9.56
CA VAL A 178 -22.63 15.64 10.33
C VAL A 178 -21.90 15.75 11.68
N LEU A 179 -21.75 14.63 12.38
CA LEU A 179 -21.09 14.57 13.68
C LEU A 179 -19.57 14.39 13.58
N LYS A 180 -19.04 14.16 12.36
CA LYS A 180 -17.64 13.75 12.13
C LYS A 180 -17.22 12.55 13.00
N ALA A 181 -18.17 11.64 13.24
CA ALA A 181 -17.98 10.46 14.07
C ALA A 181 -17.82 9.20 13.20
N GLY A 182 -17.03 8.24 13.67
CA GLY A 182 -16.85 6.95 13.02
C GLY A 182 -16.40 5.87 13.99
N ALA A 183 -16.84 4.63 13.77
CA ALA A 183 -16.43 3.47 14.55
C ALA A 183 -16.29 2.25 13.63
N THR A 184 -15.34 1.36 13.95
CA THR A 184 -15.13 0.12 13.18
C THR A 184 -16.06 -0.99 13.65
N GLY A 185 -16.41 -1.89 12.74
CA GLY A 185 -17.22 -3.06 13.02
C GLY A 185 -16.37 -4.30 13.21
N ARG A 186 -16.85 -5.22 14.05
CA ARG A 186 -16.26 -6.56 14.18
C ARG A 186 -16.76 -7.44 13.04
N VAL A 187 -15.86 -7.87 12.16
CA VAL A 187 -16.14 -8.77 11.04
C VAL A 187 -15.99 -10.22 11.50
N VAL A 188 -16.98 -11.05 11.18
CA VAL A 188 -16.95 -12.51 11.37
C VAL A 188 -17.10 -13.17 10.00
N ASP A 189 -16.11 -13.98 9.64
CA ASP A 189 -16.11 -14.77 8.41
C ASP A 189 -16.74 -16.15 8.67
N TYR A 190 -17.77 -16.49 7.91
CA TYR A 190 -18.41 -17.81 7.97
C TYR A 190 -17.76 -18.86 7.06
N GLN A 191 -16.68 -18.50 6.37
CA GLN A 191 -15.87 -19.36 5.51
C GLN A 191 -16.66 -20.00 4.37
N ASN A 192 -17.72 -19.33 3.92
CA ASN A 192 -18.63 -19.82 2.88
C ASN A 192 -19.07 -18.70 1.91
N GLY A 193 -18.29 -17.61 1.85
CA GLY A 193 -18.61 -16.42 1.06
C GLY A 193 -19.52 -15.40 1.76
N PHE A 194 -20.01 -15.71 2.95
CA PHE A 194 -20.78 -14.78 3.78
C PHE A 194 -19.95 -14.27 4.96
N TYR A 195 -20.12 -12.99 5.26
CA TYR A 195 -19.54 -12.36 6.44
C TYR A 195 -20.63 -11.65 7.23
N LYS A 196 -20.50 -11.63 8.54
CA LYS A 196 -21.36 -10.83 9.41
C LYS A 196 -20.55 -9.76 10.10
N VAL A 197 -21.02 -8.53 10.04
CA VAL A 197 -20.41 -7.39 10.71
C VAL A 197 -21.30 -6.93 11.85
N PHE A 198 -20.68 -6.71 13.00
CA PHE A 198 -21.34 -6.22 14.20
C PHE A 198 -20.83 -4.82 14.55
N PHE A 199 -21.75 -3.91 14.79
CA PHE A 199 -21.46 -2.57 15.29
C PHE A 199 -22.21 -2.30 16.57
N ILE A 200 -21.59 -1.59 17.51
CA ILE A 200 -22.30 -0.94 18.61
C ILE A 200 -22.64 0.48 18.17
N LEU A 201 -23.90 0.88 18.28
CA LEU A 201 -24.35 2.21 17.87
C LEU A 201 -24.01 3.24 18.95
N LEU A 202 -23.01 4.09 18.68
CA LEU A 202 -22.41 4.95 19.70
C LEU A 202 -23.04 6.36 19.80
N TRP A 203 -23.84 6.79 18.82
CA TRP A 203 -24.43 8.13 18.78
C TRP A 203 -25.84 8.13 18.17
N PRO A 204 -26.70 9.10 18.54
CA PRO A 204 -28.01 9.26 17.95
C PRO A 204 -27.95 9.93 16.57
N GLY A 205 -29.04 9.85 15.82
CA GLY A 205 -29.19 10.42 14.48
C GLY A 205 -29.00 9.39 13.36
N GLU A 206 -28.76 9.87 12.15
CA GLU A 206 -28.47 9.01 10.99
C GLU A 206 -27.04 8.44 11.10
N VAL A 207 -26.94 7.11 10.99
CA VAL A 207 -25.69 6.36 11.03
C VAL A 207 -25.54 5.58 9.72
N LYS A 208 -24.50 5.89 8.95
CA LYS A 208 -24.22 5.24 7.66
C LYS A 208 -23.23 4.09 7.82
N VAL A 209 -23.51 2.96 7.19
CA VAL A 209 -22.62 1.80 7.10
C VAL A 209 -21.76 1.92 5.84
N SER A 210 -20.49 1.57 5.95
CA SER A 210 -19.62 1.38 4.79
C SER A 210 -18.80 0.11 4.96
N VAL A 211 -18.71 -0.68 3.90
CA VAL A 211 -17.92 -1.91 3.83
C VAL A 211 -16.93 -1.75 2.68
N SER A 212 -15.68 -2.14 2.90
CA SER A 212 -14.63 -2.10 1.89
C SER A 212 -13.85 -3.41 1.88
N LEU A 213 -13.66 -3.97 0.69
CA LEU A 213 -12.72 -5.04 0.43
C LEU A 213 -11.33 -4.45 0.35
N VAL A 214 -10.48 -4.74 1.33
CA VAL A 214 -9.08 -4.27 1.33
C VAL A 214 -8.24 -5.18 0.43
N HIS A 215 -8.33 -6.49 0.64
CA HIS A 215 -7.70 -7.50 -0.21
C HIS A 215 -8.60 -8.73 -0.37
N PRO A 216 -8.70 -9.29 -1.59
CA PRO A 216 -9.35 -10.57 -1.82
C PRO A 216 -8.54 -11.71 -1.17
N SER A 217 -9.21 -12.78 -0.75
CA SER A 217 -8.60 -13.97 -0.11
C SER A 217 -7.43 -14.58 -0.92
N GLU A 218 -7.52 -14.53 -2.24
CA GLU A 218 -6.55 -15.02 -3.21
C GLU A 218 -5.29 -14.13 -3.22
N GLY A 219 -5.47 -12.81 -3.15
CA GLY A 219 -4.36 -11.88 -2.97
C GLY A 219 -3.68 -12.05 -1.62
N ILE A 220 -4.45 -12.34 -0.56
CA ILE A 220 -3.89 -12.60 0.78
C ILE A 220 -3.04 -13.87 0.79
N GLN A 221 -3.47 -14.94 0.10
CA GLN A 221 -2.66 -16.14 -0.08
C GLN A 221 -1.31 -15.83 -0.73
N VAL A 222 -1.27 -14.95 -1.74
CA VAL A 222 -0.02 -14.48 -2.34
C VAL A 222 0.84 -13.68 -1.36
N LEU A 223 0.24 -12.79 -0.57
CA LEU A 223 0.96 -12.02 0.45
C LEU A 223 1.55 -12.91 1.56
N GLN A 224 0.84 -13.98 1.94
CA GLN A 224 1.33 -15.00 2.87
C GLN A 224 2.53 -15.75 2.28
N ARG A 225 2.41 -16.26 1.05
CA ARG A 225 3.51 -16.91 0.34
C ARG A 225 4.74 -16.01 0.29
N LEU A 226 4.58 -14.74 -0.08
CA LEU A 226 5.69 -13.79 -0.11
C LEU A 226 6.31 -13.54 1.28
N ARG A 227 5.52 -13.59 2.36
CA ARG A 227 6.03 -13.46 3.74
C ARG A 227 6.92 -14.63 4.12
N GLU A 228 6.52 -15.84 3.73
CA GLU A 228 7.21 -17.08 4.07
C GLU A 228 8.41 -17.34 3.16
N GLU A 229 8.25 -17.20 1.84
CA GLU A 229 9.26 -17.55 0.83
C GLU A 229 10.25 -16.42 0.51
N LYS A 230 9.85 -15.16 0.74
CA LYS A 230 10.63 -13.96 0.40
C LYS A 230 10.73 -12.98 1.58
N PRO A 231 11.24 -13.41 2.75
CA PRO A 231 11.42 -12.52 3.91
C PRO A 231 12.45 -11.41 3.64
N ASP A 232 13.41 -11.65 2.73
CA ASP A 232 14.47 -10.73 2.30
C ASP A 232 14.06 -9.79 1.15
N ARG A 233 12.78 -9.80 0.75
CA ARG A 233 12.24 -8.96 -0.34
C ARG A 233 12.51 -7.47 -0.15
N VAL A 234 12.63 -7.02 1.11
CA VAL A 234 13.15 -5.71 1.44
C VAL A 234 14.62 -5.90 1.74
N TYR A 235 15.47 -5.36 0.88
CA TYR A 235 16.91 -5.37 1.13
C TYR A 235 17.33 -4.01 1.67
N PHE A 236 18.34 -4.03 2.53
CA PHE A 236 18.93 -2.85 3.10
C PHE A 236 20.35 -2.67 2.58
N LYS A 237 20.91 -1.49 2.78
CA LYS A 237 22.27 -1.15 2.38
C LYS A 237 22.98 -0.44 3.53
N SER A 238 24.30 -0.58 3.58
CA SER A 238 25.15 0.21 4.46
C SER A 238 26.30 0.84 3.68
N LEU A 239 26.61 2.08 4.04
CA LEU A 239 27.77 2.80 3.54
C LEU A 239 28.96 2.55 4.45
N PHE A 240 30.07 2.16 3.85
CA PHE A 240 31.37 2.01 4.47
C PHE A 240 32.26 3.13 3.95
N ARG A 241 32.98 3.83 4.85
CA ARG A 241 33.82 4.97 4.48
C ARG A 241 35.10 5.03 5.30
N SER A 242 36.22 5.17 4.61
CA SER A 242 37.52 5.50 5.21
C SER A 242 38.22 6.55 4.35
N GLY A 243 38.36 7.77 4.87
CA GLY A 243 38.86 8.92 4.11
C GLY A 243 38.01 9.19 2.86
N ARG A 244 38.65 9.16 1.68
CA ARG A 244 37.99 9.36 0.37
C ARG A 244 37.38 8.08 -0.21
N ASN A 245 37.69 6.92 0.35
CA ASN A 245 37.15 5.66 -0.15
C ASN A 245 35.78 5.40 0.48
N SER A 246 34.79 5.09 -0.36
CA SER A 246 33.48 4.66 0.11
C SER A 246 32.93 3.52 -0.74
N GLU A 247 32.33 2.53 -0.08
CA GLU A 247 31.66 1.40 -0.71
C GLU A 247 30.30 1.19 -0.05
N THR A 248 29.29 0.87 -0.84
CA THR A 248 27.96 0.53 -0.34
C THR A 248 27.70 -0.94 -0.60
N THR A 249 27.34 -1.69 0.44
CA THR A 249 27.03 -3.11 0.33
C THR A 249 25.63 -3.42 0.86
N VAL A 250 25.05 -4.53 0.39
CA VAL A 250 23.73 -4.99 0.83
C VAL A 250 23.83 -5.60 2.23
N CYS A 251 22.81 -5.34 3.03
CA CYS A 251 22.63 -5.86 4.37
C CYS A 251 21.23 -6.46 4.53
N ASN A 252 21.12 -7.48 5.37
CA ASN A 252 19.85 -8.05 5.78
C ASN A 252 20.01 -8.93 7.02
N VAL A 253 18.88 -9.39 7.56
CA VAL A 253 18.82 -10.40 8.64
C VAL A 253 19.37 -11.75 8.15
N CYS A 254 19.15 -12.06 6.86
CA CYS A 254 19.75 -13.19 6.18
C CYS A 254 20.39 -12.80 4.86
N LEU A 255 21.63 -13.23 4.64
CA LEU A 255 22.32 -13.04 3.36
C LEU A 255 22.66 -14.39 2.72
N PRO A 256 22.14 -14.69 1.51
CA PRO A 256 22.46 -15.92 0.80
C PRO A 256 23.86 -15.89 0.19
N GLY A 257 24.56 -17.02 0.18
CA GLY A 257 25.80 -17.24 -0.56
C GLY A 257 27.07 -17.25 0.30
N ASP A 258 28.19 -17.52 -0.36
CA ASP A 258 29.50 -17.74 0.27
C ASP A 258 30.38 -16.48 0.35
N LEU A 259 29.82 -15.31 0.03
CA LEU A 259 30.56 -14.06 0.11
C LEU A 259 30.94 -13.73 1.56
N PRO A 260 32.11 -13.11 1.79
CA PRO A 260 32.48 -12.67 3.13
C PRO A 260 31.49 -11.62 3.63
N VAL A 261 31.07 -11.77 4.89
CA VAL A 261 30.12 -10.86 5.55
C VAL A 261 30.75 -10.15 6.74
N CYS A 262 30.28 -8.94 7.00
CA CYS A 262 30.44 -8.25 8.27
C CYS A 262 29.28 -8.63 9.18
N ASN A 263 29.60 -9.16 10.36
CA ASN A 263 28.62 -9.50 11.38
C ASN A 263 28.43 -8.30 12.33
N PHE A 264 27.21 -7.77 12.36
CA PHE A 264 26.77 -6.69 13.24
C PHE A 264 25.60 -7.12 14.12
N THR A 265 25.54 -8.41 14.45
CA THR A 265 24.59 -8.94 15.44
C THR A 265 24.70 -8.12 16.71
N ASP A 266 23.55 -7.66 17.21
CA ASP A 266 23.53 -6.88 18.44
C ASP A 266 24.01 -7.76 19.61
N LEU A 267 24.99 -7.26 20.37
CA LEU A 267 25.63 -8.05 21.42
C LEU A 267 24.75 -8.20 22.67
N TYR A 268 23.75 -7.33 22.84
CA TYR A 268 22.85 -7.33 23.98
C TYR A 268 21.57 -8.13 23.70
N THR A 269 20.94 -7.92 22.55
CA THR A 269 19.69 -8.58 22.16
C THR A 269 19.93 -9.89 21.39
N GLY A 270 21.11 -10.06 20.80
CA GLY A 270 21.40 -11.18 19.90
C GLY A 270 20.70 -11.07 18.54
N GLU A 271 20.11 -9.91 18.21
CA GLU A 271 19.39 -9.69 16.96
C GLU A 271 20.37 -9.73 15.78
N PRO A 272 20.22 -10.68 14.85
CA PRO A 272 21.20 -10.88 13.79
C PRO A 272 21.12 -9.79 12.73
N TRP A 273 22.28 -9.26 12.38
CA TRP A 273 22.40 -8.28 11.31
C TRP A 273 23.68 -8.46 10.52
N PHE A 274 23.57 -8.69 9.21
CA PHE A 274 24.71 -8.96 8.35
C PHE A 274 24.76 -7.99 7.18
N CYS A 275 25.97 -7.65 6.75
CA CYS A 275 26.23 -6.92 5.50
C CYS A 275 27.30 -7.66 4.71
N TYR A 276 27.23 -7.67 3.38
CA TYR A 276 28.39 -8.13 2.60
C TYR A 276 29.60 -7.25 2.90
N LYS A 277 30.77 -7.87 3.02
CA LYS A 277 32.01 -7.15 3.31
C LYS A 277 32.41 -6.32 2.08
N PRO A 278 32.65 -5.00 2.22
CA PRO A 278 33.19 -4.19 1.12
C PRO A 278 34.58 -4.69 0.71
N ARG A 279 34.96 -4.51 -0.56
CA ARG A 279 36.16 -5.14 -1.13
C ARG A 279 37.44 -4.54 -0.56
N LYS A 280 37.47 -3.22 -0.34
CA LYS A 280 38.67 -2.48 0.05
C LYS A 280 38.61 -1.93 1.48
N LEU A 281 37.43 -1.95 2.09
CA LEU A 281 37.20 -1.34 3.39
C LEU A 281 37.01 -2.39 4.51
N PRO A 282 37.43 -2.10 5.75
CA PRO A 282 37.13 -2.96 6.88
C PRO A 282 35.67 -2.80 7.33
N CYS A 283 35.12 -3.82 7.99
CA CYS A 283 33.75 -3.79 8.52
C CYS A 283 33.52 -2.64 9.52
N ALA A 284 34.55 -2.27 10.28
CA ALA A 284 34.50 -1.16 11.24
C ALA A 284 34.28 0.21 10.59
N SER A 285 34.43 0.33 9.27
CA SER A 285 34.22 1.59 8.56
C SER A 285 32.76 1.84 8.18
N ARG A 286 31.82 1.03 8.67
CA ARG A 286 30.36 1.24 8.50
C ARG A 286 29.95 2.55 9.17
N ILE A 287 29.37 3.47 8.40
CA ILE A 287 28.92 4.78 8.91
C ILE A 287 27.41 5.00 8.80
N SER A 288 26.70 4.19 8.01
CA SER A 288 25.25 4.34 7.88
C SER A 288 24.53 3.03 7.59
N HIS A 289 23.22 3.09 7.75
CA HIS A 289 22.30 2.01 7.43
C HIS A 289 21.00 2.61 6.87
N ALA A 290 20.54 2.09 5.73
CA ALA A 290 19.33 2.57 5.09
C ALA A 290 18.62 1.46 4.32
N LYS A 291 17.31 1.62 4.14
CA LYS A 291 16.54 0.79 3.21
C LYS A 291 17.09 0.95 1.80
N GLY A 292 17.40 -0.17 1.16
CA GLY A 292 17.95 -0.19 -0.19
C GLY A 292 16.86 -0.26 -1.27
N GLY A 293 15.73 -0.89 -0.98
CA GLY A 293 14.60 -1.00 -1.90
C GLY A 293 13.80 -2.29 -1.71
N TYR A 294 13.04 -2.64 -2.75
CA TYR A 294 12.32 -3.91 -2.85
C TYR A 294 12.89 -4.73 -4.01
N GLN A 295 12.97 -6.04 -3.85
CA GLN A 295 13.24 -6.95 -4.96
C GLN A 295 12.14 -6.80 -6.02
N LYS A 296 12.55 -6.88 -7.30
CA LYS A 296 11.64 -6.83 -8.45
C LYS A 296 11.17 -8.25 -8.81
N GLY A 297 10.05 -8.37 -9.53
CA GLY A 297 9.58 -9.65 -10.06
C GLY A 297 9.10 -10.65 -8.99
N LEU A 298 8.63 -10.16 -7.85
CA LEU A 298 8.10 -11.00 -6.76
C LEU A 298 6.77 -11.68 -7.11
N LEU A 299 6.00 -11.05 -8.00
CA LEU A 299 4.68 -11.49 -8.42
C LEU A 299 4.74 -11.98 -9.87
N THR A 300 4.06 -13.09 -10.14
CA THR A 300 3.77 -13.54 -11.51
C THR A 300 2.73 -12.62 -12.16
N ALA A 301 2.62 -12.68 -13.50
CA ALA A 301 1.61 -11.92 -14.24
C ALA A 301 0.18 -12.21 -13.77
N ALA A 302 -0.12 -13.46 -13.39
CA ALA A 302 -1.43 -13.84 -12.86
C ALA A 302 -1.67 -13.30 -11.44
N GLU A 303 -0.67 -13.36 -10.57
CA GLU A 303 -0.79 -12.86 -9.19
C GLU A 303 -0.97 -11.33 -9.14
N ASN A 304 -0.35 -10.59 -10.07
CA ASN A 304 -0.53 -9.15 -10.18
C ASN A 304 -2.00 -8.75 -10.37
N LEU A 305 -2.84 -9.63 -10.94
CA LEU A 305 -4.26 -9.34 -11.15
C LEU A 305 -5.02 -9.22 -9.82
N PHE A 306 -4.53 -9.80 -8.71
CA PHE A 306 -5.16 -9.68 -7.38
C PHE A 306 -4.88 -8.35 -6.67
N PHE A 307 -4.07 -7.47 -7.26
CA PHE A 307 -3.62 -6.21 -6.66
C PHE A 307 -3.89 -5.01 -7.59
N GLN A 308 -5.02 -5.03 -8.29
CA GLN A 308 -5.42 -3.97 -9.22
C GLN A 308 -6.17 -2.84 -8.50
N ASN A 309 -5.58 -1.64 -8.54
CA ASN A 309 -6.23 -0.42 -8.07
C ASN A 309 -7.54 -0.20 -8.81
N ASP A 310 -8.53 0.34 -8.10
CA ASP A 310 -9.88 0.62 -8.64
C ASP A 310 -10.65 -0.61 -9.15
N VAL A 311 -10.15 -1.83 -8.85
CA VAL A 311 -10.78 -3.09 -9.26
C VAL A 311 -11.00 -4.02 -8.07
N ASN A 312 -9.97 -4.37 -7.31
CA ASN A 312 -10.08 -5.33 -6.20
C ASN A 312 -9.29 -5.00 -4.93
N ILE A 313 -8.44 -3.97 -4.94
CA ILE A 313 -7.78 -3.48 -3.74
C ILE A 313 -8.52 -2.25 -3.22
N LYS A 314 -8.82 -2.25 -1.91
CA LYS A 314 -9.43 -1.11 -1.20
C LYS A 314 -10.72 -0.59 -1.86
N MET A 315 -11.53 -1.50 -2.38
CA MET A 315 -12.76 -1.18 -3.09
C MET A 315 -13.96 -1.20 -2.17
N PRO A 316 -14.94 -0.29 -2.37
CA PRO A 316 -16.21 -0.36 -1.65
C PRO A 316 -16.99 -1.60 -2.07
N VAL A 317 -17.68 -2.21 -1.11
CA VAL A 317 -18.76 -3.16 -1.36
C VAL A 317 -20.06 -2.38 -1.16
N PHE A 318 -20.93 -2.35 -2.16
CA PHE A 318 -22.13 -1.51 -2.12
C PHE A 318 -23.30 -2.19 -1.41
N SER A 319 -24.17 -1.38 -0.82
CA SER A 319 -25.40 -1.88 -0.20
C SER A 319 -26.40 -2.29 -1.29
N SER A 320 -27.07 -3.44 -1.13
CA SER A 320 -28.21 -3.79 -1.98
C SER A 320 -29.54 -3.21 -1.48
N GLY A 321 -29.53 -2.49 -0.37
CA GLY A 321 -30.70 -1.86 0.27
C GLY A 321 -30.31 -0.59 1.02
N PRO A 322 -31.05 -0.19 2.07
CA PRO A 322 -30.66 0.95 2.90
C PRO A 322 -29.26 0.78 3.48
N ASP A 323 -28.44 1.80 3.32
CA ASP A 323 -27.05 1.86 3.80
C ASP A 323 -26.93 2.58 5.16
N SER A 324 -28.06 2.97 5.75
CA SER A 324 -28.12 3.78 6.95
C SER A 324 -29.30 3.41 7.85
N VAL A 325 -29.17 3.73 9.13
CA VAL A 325 -30.20 3.56 10.16
C VAL A 325 -30.34 4.84 10.98
N THR A 326 -31.53 5.05 11.55
CA THR A 326 -31.77 6.14 12.51
C THR A 326 -31.69 5.63 13.94
N VAL A 327 -30.82 6.24 14.75
CA VAL A 327 -30.57 5.85 16.13
C VAL A 327 -31.16 6.88 17.09
N LYS A 328 -31.95 6.44 18.06
CA LYS A 328 -32.53 7.30 19.08
C LYS A 328 -31.57 7.52 20.26
N PRO A 329 -31.61 8.69 20.91
CA PRO A 329 -30.85 8.91 22.15
C PRO A 329 -31.22 7.89 23.22
N LEU A 330 -30.24 7.52 24.05
CA LEU A 330 -30.52 6.80 25.29
C LEU A 330 -31.27 7.78 26.23
N ARG A 331 -32.49 7.44 26.65
CA ARG A 331 -33.17 8.22 27.69
C ARG A 331 -32.49 7.92 29.01
N PHE A 332 -31.84 8.92 29.60
CA PHE A 332 -31.48 8.88 31.02
C PHE A 332 -32.76 9.17 31.79
N THR A 333 -33.32 8.13 32.43
CA THR A 333 -34.40 8.26 33.43
C THR A 333 -33.82 8.52 34.80
#